data_AF-A0A227JAQ0-F1
#
_entry.id   AF-A0A227JAQ0-F1
#
_cell.length_a   1.000
_cell.length_b   1.000
_cell.length_c   1.000
_cell.angle_alpha   90.00
_cell.angle_beta   90.00
_cell.angle_gamma   90.00
#
_symmetry.space_group_name_H-M   'P 1'
#
loop_
_entity.id
_entity.type
_entity.pdbx_description
1 polymer ?
#
loop_
_entity_poly.entity_id
_entity_poly.type
_entity_poly.pdbx_seq_one_letter_code
_entity_poly.pdbx_strand_id
1 'polypeptide(L)'
;MNVTLLAIAGAVIIIALASYAGYLLLQLKKQKELQLKHQKLAIDKRNANIFDNVHTLCQAGIQGQCDLSEISIRVYCIMDYVQGENRVNFDEVYPAISELYHIVKDMARGE
;
A
#
# COMPACT_ATOMS: atom_id res chain seq x y z
N MET A 1 -6.31 -53.75 31.65
CA MET A 1 -4.98 -53.08 31.73
C MET A 1 -4.56 -52.42 30.41
N ASN A 2 -4.79 -53.03 29.24
CA ASN A 2 -4.27 -52.49 27.96
C ASN A 2 -5.05 -51.27 27.41
N VAL A 3 -6.38 -51.26 27.55
CA VAL A 3 -7.23 -50.17 27.02
C VAL A 3 -6.97 -48.84 27.74
N THR A 4 -6.80 -48.88 29.06
CA THR A 4 -6.46 -47.69 29.88
C THR A 4 -5.10 -47.11 29.51
N LEU A 5 -4.09 -47.96 29.23
CA LEU A 5 -2.77 -47.51 28.82
C LEU A 5 -2.80 -46.83 27.44
N LEU A 6 -3.52 -47.42 26.48
CA LEU A 6 -3.70 -46.84 25.14
C LEU A 6 -4.47 -45.51 25.19
N ALA A 7 -5.48 -45.41 26.06
CA ALA A 7 -6.23 -44.18 26.27
C ALA A 7 -5.35 -43.05 26.84
N ILE A 8 -4.49 -43.36 27.81
CA ILE A 8 -3.54 -42.39 28.38
C ILE A 8 -2.52 -41.95 27.32
N ALA A 9 -1.96 -42.88 26.56
CA ALA A 9 -1.02 -42.55 25.49
C ALA A 9 -1.65 -41.65 24.42
N GLY A 10 -2.89 -41.96 24.01
CA GLY A 10 -3.65 -41.11 23.08
C GLY A 10 -3.92 -39.71 23.65
N ALA A 11 -4.31 -39.60 24.92
CA ALA A 11 -4.53 -38.31 25.57
C ALA A 11 -3.26 -37.45 25.63
N VAL A 12 -2.10 -38.06 25.93
CA VAL A 12 -0.81 -37.35 25.94
C VAL A 12 -0.46 -36.80 24.55
N ILE A 13 -0.66 -37.60 23.49
CA ILE A 13 -0.41 -37.17 22.10
C ILE A 13 -1.32 -35.98 21.74
N ILE A 14 -2.62 -36.06 22.07
CA ILE A 14 -3.57 -34.98 21.80
C ILE A 14 -3.16 -33.70 22.53
N ILE A 15 -2.78 -33.79 23.81
CA ILE A 15 -2.34 -32.62 24.59
C ILE A 15 -1.06 -32.02 24.00
N ALA A 16 -0.10 -32.84 23.60
CA ALA A 16 1.14 -32.36 22.98
C ALA A 16 0.88 -31.63 21.66
N LEU A 17 0.04 -32.20 20.78
CA LEU A 17 -0.33 -31.59 19.51
C LEU A 17 -1.14 -30.30 19.70
N ALA A 18 -2.11 -30.30 20.64
CA ALA A 18 -2.90 -29.11 20.95
C ALA A 18 -2.03 -27.97 21.49
N SER A 19 -1.06 -28.28 22.35
CA SER A 19 -0.10 -27.31 22.89
C SER A 19 0.76 -26.71 21.77
N TYR A 20 1.26 -27.56 20.87
CA TYR A 20 2.06 -27.11 19.73
C TYR A 20 1.24 -26.25 18.74
N ALA A 21 0.00 -26.65 18.45
CA ALA A 21 -0.91 -25.85 17.63
C ALA A 21 -1.19 -24.48 18.25
N GLY A 22 -1.40 -24.42 19.58
CA GLY A 22 -1.53 -23.16 20.31
C GLY A 22 -0.30 -22.26 20.19
N TYR A 23 0.90 -22.84 20.34
CA TYR A 23 2.16 -22.11 20.13
C TYR A 23 2.27 -21.54 18.70
N LEU A 24 1.96 -22.35 17.69
CA LEU A 24 2.02 -21.94 16.29
C LEU A 24 1.03 -20.81 15.98
N LEU A 25 -0.18 -20.86 16.55
CA LEU A 25 -1.17 -19.78 16.42
C LEU A 25 -0.69 -18.46 17.02
N LEU A 26 -0.01 -18.50 18.17
CA LEU A 26 0.59 -17.30 18.77
C LEU A 26 1.70 -16.72 17.88
N GLN A 27 2.54 -17.59 17.31
CA GLN A 27 3.60 -17.17 16.39
C GLN A 27 3.02 -16.54 15.11
N LEU A 28 1.99 -17.15 14.53
CA LEU A 28 1.31 -16.64 13.34
C LEU A 28 0.66 -15.27 13.59
N LYS A 29 0.05 -15.06 14.77
CA LYS A 29 -0.51 -13.75 15.15
C LYS A 29 0.57 -12.67 15.17
N LYS A 30 1.73 -12.95 15.79
CA LYS A 30 2.87 -12.02 15.83
C LYS A 30 3.40 -11.69 14.42
N GLN A 31 3.53 -12.70 13.56
CA GLN A 31 3.98 -12.50 12.18
C GLN A 31 3.01 -11.62 11.38
N LYS A 32 1.70 -11.87 11.49
CA LYS A 32 0.68 -11.05 10.82
C LYS A 32 0.70 -9.59 11.27
N GLU A 33 0.87 -9.35 12.58
CA GLU A 33 0.97 -7.99 13.11
C GLU A 33 2.21 -7.26 12.58
N LEU A 34 3.37 -7.94 12.55
CA LEU A 34 4.60 -7.37 11.97
C LEU A 34 4.44 -7.08 10.47
N GLN A 35 3.84 -8.00 9.72
CA GLN A 35 3.59 -7.80 8.29
C GLN A 35 2.69 -6.59 8.04
N LEU A 36 1.63 -6.43 8.82
CA LEU A 36 0.74 -5.27 8.74
C LEU A 36 1.48 -3.96 9.04
N LYS A 37 2.34 -3.96 10.08
CA LYS A 37 3.18 -2.79 10.41
C LYS A 37 4.14 -2.43 9.28
N HIS A 38 4.83 -3.43 8.70
CA HIS A 38 5.74 -3.20 7.59
C HIS A 38 5.01 -2.72 6.33
N GLN A 39 3.83 -3.28 6.03
CA GLN A 39 3.01 -2.83 4.92
C GLN A 39 2.59 -1.36 5.09
N LYS A 40 2.13 -0.99 6.29
CA LYS A 40 1.78 0.41 6.60
C LYS A 40 2.98 1.33 6.43
N LEU A 41 4.13 0.98 7.00
CA LEU A 41 5.34 1.78 6.87
C LEU A 41 5.81 1.92 5.40
N ALA A 42 5.69 0.86 4.61
CA ALA A 42 6.04 0.89 3.20
C ALA A 42 5.10 1.82 2.40
N ILE A 43 3.80 1.80 2.70
CA ILE A 43 2.81 2.73 2.14
C ILE A 43 3.16 4.17 2.54
N ASP A 44 3.42 4.43 3.82
CA ASP A 44 3.75 5.77 4.32
C ASP A 44 5.02 6.31 3.65
N LYS A 45 6.07 5.49 3.55
CA LYS A 45 7.32 5.86 2.88
C LYS A 45 7.11 6.13 1.39
N ARG A 46 6.32 5.29 0.70
CA ARG A 46 6.00 5.48 -0.72
C ARG A 46 5.23 6.78 -0.94
N ASN A 47 4.22 7.05 -0.11
CA ASN A 47 3.42 8.26 -0.19
C ASN A 47 4.27 9.51 0.10
N ALA A 48 5.15 9.47 1.11
CA ALA A 48 6.09 10.56 1.38
C ALA A 48 6.94 10.89 0.14
N ASN A 49 7.52 9.88 -0.50
CA ASN A 49 8.28 10.07 -1.73
C ASN A 49 7.42 10.66 -2.87
N ILE A 50 6.16 10.24 -2.99
CA ILE A 50 5.23 10.82 -3.99
C ILE A 50 5.02 12.31 -3.70
N PHE A 51 4.77 12.69 -2.45
CA PHE A 51 4.57 14.09 -2.07
C PHE A 51 5.83 14.94 -2.27
N ASP A 52 7.02 14.40 -1.96
CA ASP A 52 8.29 15.10 -2.21
C ASP A 52 8.51 15.31 -3.72
N ASN A 53 8.17 14.32 -4.55
CA ASN A 53 8.23 14.45 -6.00
C ASN A 53 7.23 15.48 -6.53
N VAL A 54 5.99 15.49 -6.02
CA VAL A 54 4.97 16.50 -6.36
C VAL A 54 5.46 17.89 -5.97
N HIS A 55 6.03 18.03 -4.78
CA HIS A 55 6.61 19.29 -4.33
C HIS A 55 7.69 19.79 -5.31
N THR A 56 8.58 18.90 -5.72
CA THR A 56 9.64 19.21 -6.69
C THR A 56 9.07 19.61 -8.06
N LEU A 57 8.04 18.91 -8.56
CA LEU A 57 7.35 19.28 -9.81
C LEU A 57 6.73 20.67 -9.72
N CYS A 58 6.00 20.95 -8.65
CA CYS A 58 5.38 22.24 -8.43
C CYS A 58 6.43 23.36 -8.32
N GLN A 59 7.55 23.10 -7.65
CA GLN A 59 8.66 24.05 -7.59
C GLN A 59 9.26 24.34 -8.98
N ALA A 60 9.43 23.32 -9.82
CA ALA A 60 9.91 23.52 -11.19
C ALA A 60 8.93 24.38 -12.02
N GLY A 61 7.63 24.18 -11.84
CA GLY A 61 6.59 25.03 -12.45
C GLY A 61 6.65 26.48 -11.97
N ILE A 62 6.79 26.70 -10.65
CA ILE A 62 6.92 28.05 -10.06
C ILE A 62 8.19 28.76 -10.56
N GLN A 63 9.28 28.01 -10.76
CA GLN A 63 10.53 28.54 -11.31
C GLN A 63 10.49 28.76 -12.84
N GLY A 64 9.37 28.46 -13.50
CA GLY A 64 9.21 28.65 -14.94
C GLY A 64 10.02 27.66 -15.79
N GLN A 65 10.47 26.54 -15.22
CA GLN A 65 11.21 25.51 -15.97
C GLN A 65 10.29 24.65 -16.85
N CYS A 66 8.98 24.69 -16.59
CA CYS A 66 7.96 23.88 -17.23
C CYS A 66 6.64 24.64 -17.24
N ASP A 67 5.84 24.43 -18.30
CA ASP A 67 4.53 25.08 -18.42
C ASP A 67 3.52 24.55 -17.40
N LEU A 68 2.56 25.38 -17.00
CA LEU A 68 1.54 25.01 -16.02
C LEU A 68 0.68 23.83 -16.47
N SER A 69 0.38 23.73 -17.77
CA SER A 69 -0.39 22.60 -18.31
C SER A 69 0.37 21.28 -18.17
N GLU A 70 1.67 21.28 -18.46
CA GLU A 70 2.53 20.10 -18.33
C GLU A 70 2.68 19.68 -16.86
N ILE A 71 2.89 20.63 -15.94
CA ILE A 71 2.93 20.34 -14.50
C ILE A 71 1.61 19.75 -14.03
N SER A 72 0.47 20.30 -14.45
CA SER A 72 -0.86 19.83 -14.06
C SER A 72 -1.09 18.36 -14.46
N ILE A 73 -0.71 18.00 -15.69
CA ILE A 73 -0.78 16.63 -16.21
C ILE A 73 0.15 15.69 -15.42
N ARG A 74 1.39 16.10 -15.15
CA ARG A 74 2.35 15.28 -14.38
C ARG A 74 1.90 15.07 -12.93
N VAL A 75 1.36 16.10 -12.29
CA VAL A 75 0.82 16.03 -10.92
C VAL A 75 -0.38 15.08 -10.88
N TYR A 76 -1.30 15.15 -11.85
CA TYR A 76 -2.40 14.20 -11.96
C TYR A 76 -1.88 12.76 -11.99
N CYS A 77 -0.95 12.45 -12.89
CA CYS A 77 -0.39 11.10 -13.05
C CYS A 77 0.25 10.56 -11.77
N ILE A 78 1.09 11.37 -11.11
CA ILE A 78 1.85 10.88 -9.97
C ILE A 78 0.95 10.70 -8.73
N MET A 79 -0.07 11.55 -8.60
CA MET A 79 -0.98 11.52 -7.46
C MET A 79 -1.94 10.33 -7.48
N ASP A 80 -2.23 9.75 -8.65
CA ASP A 80 -3.04 8.51 -8.74
C ASP A 80 -2.33 7.30 -8.08
N TYR A 81 -1.01 7.37 -7.88
CA TYR A 81 -0.24 6.33 -7.19
C TYR A 81 -0.27 6.43 -5.65
N VAL A 82 -0.87 7.47 -5.07
CA VAL A 82 -0.99 7.61 -3.62
C VAL A 82 -1.91 6.51 -3.08
N GLN A 83 -1.48 5.84 -2.01
CA GLN A 83 -2.19 4.71 -1.43
C GLN A 83 -2.82 5.04 -0.07
N GLY A 84 -3.84 4.30 0.30
CA GLY A 84 -4.49 4.42 1.60
C GLY A 84 -5.35 5.68 1.73
N GLU A 85 -5.48 6.17 2.96
CA GLU A 85 -6.39 7.28 3.32
C GLU A 85 -5.99 8.63 2.70
N ASN A 86 -4.72 8.78 2.31
CA ASN A 86 -4.22 9.99 1.67
C ASN A 86 -4.53 10.04 0.16
N ARG A 87 -5.14 8.99 -0.41
CA ARG A 87 -5.50 8.97 -1.82
C ARG A 87 -6.60 10.01 -2.07
N VAL A 88 -6.34 10.91 -3.01
CA VAL A 88 -7.29 11.92 -3.45
C VAL A 88 -7.94 11.42 -4.73
N ASN A 89 -9.27 11.50 -4.82
CA ASN A 89 -9.94 11.32 -6.09
C ASN A 89 -9.75 12.59 -6.93
N PHE A 90 -8.76 12.59 -7.82
CA PHE A 90 -8.41 13.76 -8.62
C PHE A 90 -9.52 14.17 -9.61
N ASP A 91 -10.31 13.22 -10.07
CA ASP A 91 -11.44 13.48 -10.97
C ASP A 91 -12.54 14.30 -10.27
N GLU A 92 -12.77 14.02 -8.98
CA GLU A 92 -13.76 14.72 -8.18
C GLU A 92 -13.23 16.05 -7.62
N VAL A 93 -11.99 16.07 -7.12
CA VAL A 93 -11.43 17.23 -6.39
C VAL A 93 -10.85 18.27 -7.35
N TYR A 94 -10.29 17.84 -8.48
CA TYR A 94 -9.64 18.71 -9.46
C TYR A 94 -10.16 18.44 -10.89
N PRO A 95 -11.45 18.66 -11.15
CA PRO A 95 -12.09 18.26 -12.41
C PRO A 95 -11.45 18.91 -13.64
N ALA A 96 -10.99 20.16 -13.57
CA ALA A 96 -10.32 20.83 -14.69
C ALA A 96 -8.94 20.21 -15.02
N ILE A 97 -8.21 19.73 -14.00
CA ILE A 97 -6.93 19.05 -14.19
C ILE A 97 -7.18 17.65 -14.79
N SER A 98 -8.17 16.94 -14.26
CA SER A 98 -8.60 15.64 -14.78
C SER A 98 -9.07 15.73 -16.24
N GLU A 99 -9.88 16.73 -16.57
CA GLU A 99 -10.32 17.00 -17.94
C GLU A 99 -9.13 17.22 -18.88
N LEU A 100 -8.19 18.09 -18.51
CA LEU A 100 -6.97 18.32 -19.29
C LEU A 100 -6.19 17.03 -19.50
N TYR A 101 -5.98 16.23 -18.44
CA TYR A 101 -5.29 14.95 -18.53
C TYR A 101 -5.99 13.99 -19.47
N HIS A 102 -7.32 13.83 -19.35
CA HIS A 102 -8.08 12.91 -20.16
C HIS A 102 -8.17 13.30 -21.63
N ILE A 103 -8.10 14.59 -21.94
CA ILE A 103 -8.02 15.08 -23.32
C ILE A 103 -6.66 14.73 -23.94
N VAL A 104 -5.56 14.91 -23.19
CA VAL A 104 -4.20 14.82 -23.76
C VAL A 104 -3.55 13.44 -23.66
N LYS A 105 -4.01 12.56 -22.75
CA LYS A 105 -3.34 11.28 -22.45
C LYS A 105 -3.18 10.33 -23.64
N ASP A 106 -4.10 10.41 -24.60
CA ASP A 106 -4.15 9.55 -25.79
C ASP A 106 -3.61 10.25 -27.05
N MET A 107 -3.13 11.49 -26.92
CA MET A 107 -2.54 12.21 -28.04
C MET A 107 -1.25 11.51 -28.49
N ALA A 108 -1.04 11.47 -29.80
CA ALA A 108 0.22 11.00 -30.36
C ALA A 108 1.37 11.82 -29.78
N ARG A 109 2.35 11.14 -29.20
CA ARG A 109 3.61 11.80 -28.87
C ARG A 109 4.28 12.15 -30.19
N GLY A 110 4.65 13.43 -30.34
CA GLY A 110 5.42 13.88 -31.50
C GLY A 110 6.69 13.06 -31.66
N GLU A 111 7.19 12.98 -32.90
CA GLU A 111 8.45 12.30 -33.20
C GLU A 111 9.65 12.88 -32.45
#